data_AF-A0A256ZEI8-F1
#
_entry.id   AF-A0A256ZEI8-F1
#
_cell.length_a   1.000
_cell.length_b   1.000
_cell.length_c   1.000
_cell.angle_alpha   90.00
_cell.angle_beta   90.00
_cell.angle_gamma   90.00
#
_symmetry.space_group_name_H-M   'P 1'
#
loop_
_entity.id
_entity.type
_entity.pdbx_description
1 polymer ?
#
loop_
_entity_poly.entity_id
_entity_poly.type
_entity_poly.pdbx_seq_one_letter_code
_entity_poly.pdbx_strand_id
1 'polypeptide(L)'
;MNIKVMFTLIAIVLALITSSPLLYGLIFETQKVSENIVTPTYLLFKQNESTIEFRVTEILTIDSKTFAKVVKTFRGKTTEYYVEIPSRKIYYNLGNGVLGFSGIYTILWFNKKPVNGTEIPLLDFYGIVVNVDETGFTVLDYYGDSLYYAEVNGIFVLKTYNGLVLDKVIVSSPRESVNLNIAALALIFTYAILSLGFYLLYKIYMLRREVLSVE
;
A
#
# COMPACT_ATOMS: atom_id res chain seq x y z
N MET A 1 48.49 -6.80 -3.08
CA MET A 1 47.62 -5.62 -3.21
C MET A 1 48.06 -4.58 -2.20
N ASN A 2 48.33 -3.33 -2.61
CA ASN A 2 48.82 -2.29 -1.71
C ASN A 2 47.77 -2.04 -0.60
N ILE A 3 48.19 -1.97 0.67
CA ILE A 3 47.27 -1.87 1.81
C ILE A 3 46.35 -0.64 1.68
N LYS A 4 46.86 0.44 1.06
CA LYS A 4 46.06 1.62 0.69
C LYS A 4 44.89 1.25 -0.21
N VAL A 5 45.14 0.47 -1.26
CA VAL A 5 44.13 0.03 -2.23
C VAL A 5 43.09 -0.87 -1.54
N MET A 6 43.50 -1.72 -0.61
CA MET A 6 42.57 -2.58 0.14
C MET A 6 41.65 -1.76 1.07
N PHE A 7 42.18 -0.77 1.78
CA PHE A 7 41.37 0.12 2.62
C PHE A 7 40.40 0.99 1.79
N THR A 8 40.85 1.50 0.64
CA THR A 8 39.97 2.27 -0.26
C THR A 8 38.86 1.39 -0.81
N LEU A 9 39.15 0.14 -1.18
CA LEU A 9 38.15 -0.80 -1.68
C LEU A 9 37.10 -1.14 -0.61
N ILE A 10 37.54 -1.39 0.63
CA ILE A 10 36.64 -1.67 1.76
C ILE A 10 35.76 -0.47 2.08
N ALA A 11 36.31 0.74 2.07
CA ALA A 11 35.54 1.97 2.30
C ALA A 11 34.48 2.20 1.22
N ILE A 12 34.80 1.94 -0.05
CA ILE A 12 33.85 2.05 -1.17
C ILE A 12 32.74 1.00 -1.04
N VAL A 13 33.08 -0.25 -0.72
CA VAL A 13 32.09 -1.33 -0.55
C VAL A 13 31.15 -1.04 0.63
N LEU A 14 31.68 -0.54 1.75
CA LEU A 14 30.85 -0.12 2.89
C LEU A 14 29.95 1.08 2.56
N ALA A 15 30.46 2.07 1.82
CA ALA A 15 29.65 3.21 1.36
C ALA A 15 28.50 2.75 0.45
N LEU A 16 28.77 1.83 -0.48
CA LEU A 16 27.75 1.24 -1.35
C LEU A 16 26.68 0.46 -0.56
N ILE A 17 27.08 -0.41 0.36
CA ILE A 17 26.15 -1.21 1.17
C ILE A 17 25.28 -0.32 2.07
N THR A 18 25.85 0.73 2.66
CA THR A 18 25.13 1.65 3.57
C THR A 18 24.26 2.67 2.84
N SER A 19 24.59 3.02 1.59
CA SER A 19 23.77 3.90 0.74
C SER A 19 22.56 3.21 0.12
N SER A 20 22.57 1.88 -0.02
CA SER A 20 21.49 1.11 -0.66
C SER A 20 20.14 1.23 0.06
N PRO A 21 20.04 1.18 1.41
CA PRO A 21 18.77 1.43 2.12
C PRO A 21 18.29 2.88 1.99
N LEU A 22 19.22 3.83 1.84
CA LEU A 22 18.94 5.26 1.72
C LEU A 22 18.40 5.60 0.31
N LEU A 23 18.99 5.01 -0.72
CA LEU A 23 18.48 5.02 -2.10
C LEU A 23 17.12 4.31 -2.20
N TYR A 24 16.97 3.17 -1.52
CA TYR A 24 15.68 2.48 -1.43
C TYR A 24 14.64 3.40 -0.76
N GLY A 25 14.97 4.03 0.37
CA GLY A 25 14.10 4.99 1.04
C GLY A 25 13.68 6.16 0.14
N LEU A 26 14.61 6.78 -0.59
CA LEU A 26 14.33 7.89 -1.51
C LEU A 26 13.46 7.48 -2.71
N ILE A 27 13.68 6.27 -3.26
CA ILE A 27 12.88 5.74 -4.37
C ILE A 27 11.44 5.48 -3.91
N PHE A 28 11.24 4.93 -2.71
CA PHE A 28 9.92 4.55 -2.20
C PHE A 28 9.21 5.64 -1.37
N GLU A 29 9.91 6.67 -0.86
CA GLU A 29 9.29 7.85 -0.21
C GLU A 29 8.34 8.60 -1.15
N THR A 30 8.56 8.49 -2.47
CA THR A 30 7.65 9.06 -3.48
C THR A 30 6.29 8.36 -3.52
N GLN A 31 6.17 7.14 -2.97
CA GLN A 31 4.91 6.44 -2.76
C GLN A 31 4.41 6.63 -1.32
N LYS A 32 4.23 7.87 -0.88
CA LYS A 32 3.41 8.15 0.32
C LYS A 32 1.95 7.79 0.00
N VAL A 33 1.60 6.53 0.20
CA VAL A 33 0.21 6.14 0.44
C VAL A 33 -0.19 6.78 1.76
N SER A 34 -1.30 7.54 1.77
CA SER A 34 -1.80 8.16 2.99
C SER A 34 -1.91 7.11 4.09
N GLU A 35 -1.19 7.32 5.20
CA GLU A 35 -0.99 6.35 6.30
C GLU A 35 -2.31 5.87 6.96
N ASN A 36 -3.46 6.40 6.57
CA ASN A 36 -4.76 6.13 7.19
C ASN A 36 -5.79 5.42 6.27
N ILE A 37 -5.39 4.93 5.10
CA ILE A 37 -6.34 4.26 4.18
C ILE A 37 -6.40 2.76 4.47
N VAL A 38 -7.39 2.35 5.27
CA VAL A 38 -7.71 0.93 5.53
C VAL A 38 -8.51 0.35 4.37
N THR A 39 -8.03 -0.71 3.72
CA THR A 39 -8.76 -1.38 2.63
C THR A 39 -8.85 -2.88 2.86
N PRO A 40 -9.90 -3.55 2.34
CA PRO A 40 -9.91 -5.00 2.34
C PRO A 40 -8.86 -5.50 1.35
N THR A 41 -7.95 -6.36 1.77
CA THR A 41 -7.00 -7.02 0.86
C THR A 41 -7.62 -8.21 0.14
N TYR A 42 -8.63 -8.82 0.73
CA TYR A 42 -9.34 -9.95 0.14
C TYR A 42 -10.82 -9.97 0.54
N LEU A 43 -11.69 -10.18 -0.45
CA LEU A 43 -13.10 -10.45 -0.29
C LEU A 43 -13.46 -11.72 -1.06
N LEU A 44 -14.15 -12.66 -0.41
CA LEU A 44 -14.71 -13.85 -1.05
C LEU A 44 -16.22 -13.84 -0.84
N PHE A 45 -16.98 -13.91 -1.93
CA PHE A 45 -18.40 -14.20 -1.88
C PHE A 45 -18.64 -15.60 -2.43
N LYS A 46 -19.50 -16.35 -1.75
CA LYS A 46 -19.78 -17.76 -2.06
C LYS A 46 -21.27 -18.05 -1.89
N GLN A 47 -21.78 -18.89 -2.77
CA GLN A 47 -23.06 -19.56 -2.60
C GLN A 47 -22.98 -20.90 -3.34
N ASN A 48 -23.19 -22.00 -2.61
CA ASN A 48 -22.97 -23.35 -3.14
C ASN A 48 -21.55 -23.48 -3.74
N GLU A 49 -21.45 -23.95 -4.99
CA GLU A 49 -20.19 -24.08 -5.75
C GLU A 49 -19.78 -22.79 -6.48
N SER A 50 -20.61 -21.74 -6.45
CA SER A 50 -20.28 -20.47 -7.11
C SER A 50 -19.49 -19.56 -6.18
N THR A 51 -18.31 -19.15 -6.64
CA THR A 51 -17.43 -18.21 -5.92
C THR A 51 -17.07 -17.03 -6.80
N ILE A 52 -16.88 -15.88 -6.15
CA ILE A 52 -16.26 -14.69 -6.73
C ILE A 52 -15.29 -14.10 -5.72
N GLU A 53 -14.10 -13.76 -6.19
CA GLU A 53 -13.03 -13.22 -5.37
C GLU A 53 -12.68 -11.81 -5.82
N PHE A 54 -12.36 -10.95 -4.86
CA PHE A 54 -11.78 -9.65 -5.09
C PHE A 54 -10.51 -9.52 -4.24
N ARG A 55 -9.40 -9.14 -4.89
CA ARG A 55 -8.10 -8.93 -4.26
C ARG A 55 -7.65 -7.51 -4.49
N VAL A 56 -7.41 -6.75 -3.42
CA VAL A 56 -6.71 -5.47 -3.54
C VAL A 56 -5.21 -5.77 -3.53
N THR A 57 -4.55 -5.60 -4.67
CA THR A 57 -3.15 -5.98 -4.84
C THR A 57 -2.19 -4.84 -4.59
N GLU A 58 -2.64 -3.60 -4.79
CA GLU A 58 -1.78 -2.42 -4.74
C GLU A 58 -2.61 -1.17 -4.41
N ILE A 59 -1.99 -0.22 -3.71
CA ILE A 59 -2.51 1.14 -3.54
C ILE A 59 -1.55 2.10 -4.24
N LEU A 60 -2.09 2.91 -5.15
CA LEU A 60 -1.36 3.85 -5.98
C LEU A 60 -1.80 5.28 -5.64
N THR A 61 -0.85 6.21 -5.62
CA THR A 61 -1.15 7.65 -5.53
C THR A 61 -0.68 8.33 -6.82
N ILE A 62 -1.60 8.95 -7.56
CA ILE A 62 -1.34 9.64 -8.83
C ILE A 62 -2.05 11.00 -8.76
N ASP A 63 -1.33 12.10 -9.01
CA ASP A 63 -1.88 13.47 -9.01
C ASP A 63 -2.73 13.79 -7.77
N SER A 64 -2.24 13.43 -6.59
CA SER A 64 -2.93 13.58 -5.29
C SER A 64 -4.23 12.76 -5.13
N LYS A 65 -4.57 11.88 -6.07
CA LYS A 65 -5.64 10.90 -5.94
C LYS A 65 -5.09 9.54 -5.55
N THR A 66 -5.79 8.83 -4.68
CA THR A 66 -5.42 7.47 -4.28
C THR A 66 -6.32 6.46 -4.98
N PHE A 67 -5.74 5.36 -5.47
CA PHE A 67 -6.44 4.28 -6.16
C PHE A 67 -6.06 2.94 -5.55
N ALA A 68 -7.04 2.06 -5.35
CA ALA A 68 -6.81 0.65 -5.07
C ALA A 68 -6.88 -0.15 -6.38
N LYS A 69 -5.82 -0.87 -6.73
CA LYS A 69 -5.86 -1.86 -7.81
C LYS A 69 -6.57 -3.10 -7.30
N VAL A 70 -7.68 -3.46 -7.96
CA VAL A 70 -8.54 -4.58 -7.62
C VAL A 70 -8.49 -5.61 -8.74
N VAL A 71 -8.25 -6.87 -8.37
CA VAL A 71 -8.35 -8.03 -9.24
C VAL A 71 -9.61 -8.80 -8.85
N LYS A 72 -10.56 -8.88 -9.77
CA LYS A 72 -11.76 -9.71 -9.65
C LYS A 72 -11.53 -11.03 -10.35
N THR A 73 -11.79 -12.15 -9.67
CA THR A 73 -11.76 -13.49 -10.24
C THR A 73 -13.14 -14.12 -10.16
N PHE A 74 -13.70 -14.50 -11.31
CA PHE A 74 -14.98 -15.19 -11.39
C PHE A 74 -14.91 -16.30 -12.44
N ARG A 75 -15.26 -17.54 -12.05
CA ARG A 75 -15.23 -18.72 -12.94
C ARG A 75 -13.90 -18.87 -13.71
N GLY A 76 -12.77 -18.64 -13.02
CA GLY A 76 -11.42 -18.73 -13.59
C GLY A 76 -11.01 -17.57 -14.51
N LYS A 77 -11.87 -16.58 -14.74
CA LYS A 77 -11.53 -15.36 -15.48
C LYS A 77 -11.18 -14.23 -14.53
N THR A 78 -10.08 -13.52 -14.83
CA THR A 78 -9.61 -12.38 -14.05
C THR A 78 -9.90 -11.06 -14.78
N THR A 79 -10.33 -10.06 -14.03
CA THR A 79 -10.51 -8.69 -14.52
C THR A 79 -9.86 -7.73 -13.55
N GLU A 80 -9.01 -6.84 -14.06
CA GLU A 80 -8.34 -5.82 -13.27
C GLU A 80 -9.03 -4.47 -13.44
N TYR A 81 -9.20 -3.74 -12.35
CA TYR A 81 -9.70 -2.37 -12.34
C TYR A 81 -9.14 -1.57 -11.16
N TYR A 82 -9.34 -0.27 -11.19
CA TYR A 82 -8.85 0.67 -10.19
C TYR A 82 -10.03 1.37 -9.53
N VAL A 83 -10.01 1.44 -8.20
CA VAL A 83 -11.04 2.11 -7.40
C VAL A 83 -10.43 3.35 -6.77
N GLU A 84 -10.91 4.53 -7.15
CA GLU A 84 -10.47 5.79 -6.54
C GLU A 84 -11.00 5.91 -5.10
N ILE A 85 -10.16 6.36 -4.16
CA ILE A 85 -10.50 6.54 -2.75
C ILE A 85 -10.50 8.04 -2.43
N PRO A 86 -11.56 8.58 -1.78
CA PRO A 86 -12.77 7.90 -1.30
C PRO A 86 -13.94 7.94 -2.30
N SER A 87 -13.79 8.50 -3.50
CA SER A 87 -14.92 8.70 -4.42
C SER A 87 -15.54 7.41 -4.97
N ARG A 88 -14.80 6.29 -4.88
CA ARG A 88 -15.16 4.92 -5.29
C ARG A 88 -15.46 4.76 -6.78
N LYS A 89 -14.99 5.71 -7.59
CA LYS A 89 -15.06 5.62 -9.05
C LYS A 89 -14.22 4.44 -9.53
N ILE A 90 -14.80 3.63 -10.43
CA ILE A 90 -14.13 2.49 -11.06
C ILE A 90 -13.54 2.93 -12.39
N TYR A 91 -12.26 2.63 -12.57
CA TYR A 91 -11.54 2.86 -13.82
C TYR A 91 -10.93 1.55 -14.33
N TYR A 92 -10.96 1.36 -15.64
CA TYR A 92 -10.25 0.27 -16.32
C TYR A 92 -9.00 0.81 -17.02
N ASN A 93 -7.97 -0.03 -17.11
CA ASN A 93 -6.80 0.28 -17.93
C ASN A 93 -7.17 0.11 -19.41
N LEU A 94 -7.09 1.18 -20.19
CA LEU A 94 -7.32 1.18 -21.63
C LEU A 94 -6.04 0.96 -22.45
N GLY A 95 -4.89 0.80 -21.79
CA GLY A 95 -3.56 0.72 -22.38
C GLY A 95 -2.79 2.06 -22.29
N ASN A 96 -1.47 2.00 -22.44
CA ASN A 96 -0.57 3.17 -22.45
C ASN A 96 -0.70 4.11 -21.23
N GLY A 97 -1.06 3.56 -20.07
CA GLY A 97 -1.22 4.34 -18.84
C GLY A 97 -2.51 5.17 -18.77
N VAL A 98 -3.44 5.00 -19.72
CA VAL A 98 -4.72 5.70 -19.72
C VAL A 98 -5.76 4.90 -18.94
N LEU A 99 -6.38 5.55 -17.95
CA LEU A 99 -7.50 5.01 -17.18
C LEU A 99 -8.84 5.53 -17.73
N GLY A 100 -9.68 4.62 -18.19
CA GLY A 100 -11.05 4.90 -18.64
C GLY A 100 -12.04 4.73 -17.52
N PHE A 101 -12.91 5.70 -17.28
CA PHE A 101 -13.99 5.58 -16.31
C PHE A 101 -15.05 4.58 -16.80
N SER A 102 -15.43 3.62 -15.95
CA SER A 102 -16.34 2.54 -16.32
C SER A 102 -17.80 2.98 -16.55
N GLY A 103 -18.23 4.11 -16.00
CA GLY A 103 -19.66 4.43 -15.87
C GLY A 103 -20.38 3.66 -14.76
N ILE A 104 -19.85 2.50 -14.35
CA ILE A 104 -20.46 1.58 -13.37
C ILE A 104 -19.75 1.70 -12.02
N TYR A 105 -20.51 1.91 -10.94
CA TYR A 105 -20.03 1.86 -9.57
C TYR A 105 -20.43 0.54 -8.89
N THR A 106 -19.56 -0.46 -8.88
CA THR A 106 -19.70 -1.57 -7.92
C THR A 106 -18.94 -1.22 -6.65
N ILE A 107 -19.63 -0.65 -5.67
CA ILE A 107 -19.00 -0.31 -4.39
C ILE A 107 -18.99 -1.55 -3.51
N LEU A 108 -17.81 -2.14 -3.31
CA LEU A 108 -17.66 -3.32 -2.44
C LEU A 108 -17.41 -2.95 -0.98
N TRP A 109 -16.87 -1.75 -0.71
CA TRP A 109 -16.64 -1.27 0.66
C TRP A 109 -16.67 0.25 0.79
N PHE A 110 -16.79 0.72 2.03
CA PHE A 110 -16.67 2.11 2.43
C PHE A 110 -15.65 2.25 3.57
N ASN A 111 -14.75 3.23 3.45
CA ASN A 111 -13.79 3.55 4.53
C ASN A 111 -14.42 4.33 5.69
N LYS A 112 -15.63 4.87 5.50
CA LYS A 112 -16.36 5.67 6.49
C LYS A 112 -17.85 5.38 6.36
N LYS A 113 -18.54 5.37 7.50
CA LYS A 113 -19.99 5.26 7.56
C LYS A 113 -20.63 6.49 6.89
N PRO A 114 -21.48 6.32 5.88
CA PRO A 114 -22.22 7.44 5.30
C PRO A 114 -23.30 7.97 6.26
N VAL A 115 -23.83 9.15 5.95
CA VAL A 115 -24.95 9.75 6.69
C VAL A 115 -26.27 9.23 6.13
N ASN A 116 -27.24 8.98 7.01
CA ASN A 116 -28.57 8.55 6.60
C ASN A 116 -29.23 9.57 5.65
N GLY A 117 -29.86 9.10 4.57
CA GLY A 117 -30.46 9.94 3.54
C GLY A 117 -29.47 10.49 2.49
N THR A 118 -28.17 10.16 2.59
CA THR A 118 -27.19 10.60 1.58
C THR A 118 -27.36 9.80 0.29
N GLU A 119 -27.31 10.50 -0.84
CA GLU A 119 -27.22 9.89 -2.16
C GLU A 119 -25.77 9.50 -2.47
N ILE A 120 -25.57 8.27 -2.93
CA ILE A 120 -24.26 7.75 -3.31
C ILE A 120 -24.29 7.20 -4.74
N PRO A 121 -23.23 7.38 -5.53
CA PRO A 121 -23.17 6.81 -6.87
C PRO A 121 -23.08 5.28 -6.76
N LEU A 122 -23.95 4.57 -7.47
CA LEU A 122 -24.04 3.11 -7.42
C LEU A 122 -24.54 2.58 -8.77
N LEU A 123 -23.81 1.64 -9.36
CA LEU A 123 -24.00 1.15 -10.73
C LEU A 123 -24.03 2.28 -11.77
N ASP A 124 -25.01 2.31 -12.67
CA ASP A 124 -25.18 3.37 -13.69
C ASP A 124 -25.93 4.60 -13.13
N PHE A 125 -26.39 4.55 -11.87
CA PHE A 125 -27.25 5.55 -11.25
C PHE A 125 -26.76 5.90 -9.82
N TYR A 126 -27.70 6.07 -8.91
CA TYR A 126 -27.49 6.45 -7.53
C TYR A 126 -28.30 5.54 -6.61
N GLY A 127 -27.84 5.41 -5.36
CA GLY A 127 -28.58 4.78 -4.29
C GLY A 127 -28.69 5.70 -3.08
N ILE A 128 -29.73 5.51 -2.26
CA ILE A 128 -29.96 6.27 -1.04
C ILE A 128 -29.55 5.43 0.17
N VAL A 129 -28.73 6.01 1.03
CA VAL A 129 -28.33 5.38 2.30
C VAL A 129 -29.51 5.42 3.28
N VAL A 130 -29.88 4.26 3.81
CA VAL A 130 -30.94 4.08 4.82
C VAL A 130 -30.49 3.13 5.93
N ASN A 131 -31.22 3.10 7.05
CA ASN A 131 -30.99 2.17 8.16
C ASN A 131 -29.53 2.17 8.66
N VAL A 132 -29.00 3.36 8.96
CA VAL A 132 -27.62 3.53 9.46
C VAL A 132 -27.56 3.28 10.96
N ASP A 133 -26.75 2.33 11.39
CA ASP A 133 -26.49 2.03 12.80
C ASP A 133 -25.00 1.82 13.09
N GLU A 134 -24.63 1.29 14.26
CA GLU A 134 -23.24 1.02 14.62
C GLU A 134 -22.62 -0.16 13.86
N THR A 135 -23.46 -1.13 13.48
CA THR A 135 -23.06 -2.39 12.84
C THR A 135 -23.03 -2.31 11.32
N GLY A 136 -23.70 -1.32 10.72
CA GLY A 136 -23.76 -1.19 9.27
C GLY A 136 -24.71 -0.12 8.77
N PHE A 137 -25.03 -0.24 7.48
CA PHE A 137 -26.06 0.55 6.81
C PHE A 137 -26.55 -0.18 5.57
N THR A 138 -27.70 0.26 5.06
CA THR A 138 -28.27 -0.23 3.80
C THR A 138 -28.20 0.87 2.74
N VAL A 139 -28.00 0.48 1.49
CA VAL A 139 -28.18 1.35 0.33
C VAL A 139 -29.33 0.78 -0.47
N LEU A 140 -30.37 1.58 -0.66
CA LEU A 140 -31.43 1.27 -1.61
C LEU A 140 -31.00 1.82 -2.97
N ASP A 141 -30.79 0.96 -3.94
CA ASP A 141 -30.40 1.40 -5.27
C ASP A 141 -31.60 1.96 -6.07
N TYR A 142 -31.30 2.50 -7.26
CA TYR A 142 -32.31 3.06 -8.15
C TYR A 142 -33.40 2.06 -8.56
N TYR A 143 -33.08 0.76 -8.58
CA TYR A 143 -34.01 -0.32 -8.94
C TYR A 143 -34.82 -0.84 -7.75
N GLY A 144 -34.53 -0.36 -6.54
CA GLY A 144 -35.17 -0.78 -5.29
C GLY A 144 -34.50 -1.97 -4.62
N ASP A 145 -33.34 -2.42 -5.12
CA ASP A 145 -32.56 -3.47 -4.48
C ASP A 145 -31.88 -2.94 -3.21
N SER A 146 -31.87 -3.79 -2.18
CA SER A 146 -31.31 -3.47 -0.87
C SER A 146 -29.91 -4.07 -0.75
N LEU A 147 -28.91 -3.19 -0.67
CA LEU A 147 -27.51 -3.54 -0.50
C LEU A 147 -27.07 -3.24 0.93
N TYR A 148 -26.90 -4.29 1.74
CA TYR A 148 -26.44 -4.14 3.11
C TYR A 148 -24.91 -4.17 3.23
N TYR A 149 -24.36 -3.20 3.94
CA TYR A 149 -22.95 -3.06 4.24
C TYR A 149 -22.73 -3.21 5.75
N ALA A 150 -21.93 -4.19 6.16
CA ALA A 150 -21.62 -4.45 7.56
C ALA A 150 -20.23 -3.90 7.93
N GLU A 151 -20.09 -3.39 9.15
CA GLU A 151 -18.81 -3.01 9.73
C GLU A 151 -17.92 -4.26 9.88
N VAL A 152 -16.66 -4.13 9.44
CA VAL A 152 -15.59 -5.11 9.58
C VAL A 152 -14.27 -4.37 9.75
N ASN A 153 -13.71 -4.38 10.96
CA ASN A 153 -12.37 -3.83 11.25
C ASN A 153 -12.17 -2.37 10.77
N GLY A 154 -13.13 -1.49 11.03
CA GLY A 154 -13.08 -0.06 10.73
C GLY A 154 -13.50 0.32 9.31
N ILE A 155 -13.91 -0.64 8.47
CA ILE A 155 -14.51 -0.40 7.15
C ILE A 155 -15.89 -1.05 7.06
N PHE A 156 -16.70 -0.65 6.08
CA PHE A 156 -18.02 -1.22 5.85
C PHE A 156 -18.02 -2.00 4.53
N VAL A 157 -18.31 -3.30 4.56
CA VAL A 157 -18.17 -4.21 3.42
C VAL A 157 -19.53 -4.75 3.01
N LEU A 158 -19.77 -4.81 1.68
CA LEU A 158 -20.98 -5.34 1.10
C LEU A 158 -21.18 -6.81 1.49
N LYS A 159 -22.36 -7.16 2.02
CA LYS A 159 -22.65 -8.53 2.50
C LYS A 159 -23.14 -9.48 1.42
N THR A 160 -23.76 -8.96 0.37
CA THR A 160 -24.27 -9.76 -0.73
C THR A 160 -23.91 -9.14 -2.08
N TYR A 161 -23.40 -9.95 -2.99
CA TYR A 161 -23.03 -9.52 -4.33
C TYR A 161 -23.60 -10.48 -5.37
N ASN A 162 -24.56 -10.01 -6.17
CA ASN A 162 -25.21 -10.80 -7.22
C ASN A 162 -25.73 -12.16 -6.72
N GLY A 163 -26.43 -12.16 -5.58
CA GLY A 163 -26.95 -13.36 -4.90
C GLY A 163 -25.93 -14.14 -4.06
N LEU A 164 -24.62 -13.88 -4.22
CA LEU A 164 -23.57 -14.54 -3.43
C LEU A 164 -23.42 -13.86 -2.07
N VAL A 165 -23.18 -14.64 -1.02
CA VAL A 165 -23.02 -14.12 0.35
C VAL A 165 -21.54 -13.97 0.67
N LEU A 166 -21.17 -12.90 1.36
CA LEU A 166 -19.82 -12.65 1.83
C LEU A 166 -19.40 -13.74 2.83
N ASP A 167 -18.40 -14.53 2.44
CA ASP A 167 -17.89 -15.68 3.19
C ASP A 167 -16.61 -15.32 3.97
N LYS A 168 -15.71 -14.54 3.34
CA LYS A 168 -14.44 -14.17 3.96
C LYS A 168 -14.04 -12.74 3.62
N VAL A 169 -13.54 -12.04 4.64
CA VAL A 169 -12.94 -10.71 4.54
C VAL A 169 -11.56 -10.74 5.20
N ILE A 170 -10.56 -10.22 4.52
CA ILE A 170 -9.26 -9.90 5.12
C ILE A 170 -9.05 -8.40 4.96
N VAL A 171 -8.90 -7.72 6.09
CA VAL A 171 -8.56 -6.30 6.14
C VAL A 171 -7.12 -6.19 6.61
N SER A 172 -6.29 -5.55 5.80
CA SER A 172 -4.92 -5.23 6.20
C SER A 172 -4.87 -3.72 6.40
N SER A 173 -4.49 -3.26 7.58
CA SER A 173 -3.97 -1.89 7.68
C SER A 173 -2.71 -1.79 6.83
N PRO A 174 -2.42 -0.61 6.24
CA PRO A 174 -1.09 -0.36 5.73
C PRO A 174 -0.12 -0.71 6.87
N ARG A 175 0.83 -1.62 6.59
CA ARG A 175 1.93 -1.88 7.52
C ARG A 175 2.45 -0.51 7.96
N GLU A 176 2.61 -0.31 9.27
CA GLU A 176 3.38 0.83 9.78
C GLU A 176 4.60 0.96 8.87
N SER A 177 4.68 2.08 8.16
CA SER A 177 5.86 2.44 7.42
C SER A 177 6.99 2.28 8.44
N VAL A 178 7.90 1.32 8.24
CA VAL A 178 9.12 1.26 9.04
C VAL A 178 9.68 2.66 8.93
N ASN A 179 9.71 3.40 10.05
CA ASN A 179 9.98 4.82 10.01
C ASN A 179 11.38 5.00 9.42
N LEU A 180 11.44 5.26 8.11
CA LEU A 180 12.66 5.25 7.32
C LEU A 180 13.63 6.31 7.85
N ASN A 181 13.12 7.33 8.54
CA ASN A 181 13.91 8.32 9.26
C ASN A 181 14.70 7.70 10.43
N ILE A 182 14.11 6.78 11.20
CA ILE A 182 14.80 6.09 12.31
C ILE A 182 15.86 5.14 11.75
N ALA A 183 15.52 4.40 10.69
CA ALA A 183 16.47 3.53 9.99
C ALA A 183 17.63 4.33 9.36
N ALA A 184 17.33 5.48 8.75
CA ALA A 184 18.32 6.40 8.19
C ALA A 184 19.19 7.03 9.28
N LEU A 185 18.62 7.43 10.42
CA LEU A 185 19.39 7.96 11.55
C LEU A 185 20.39 6.92 12.07
N ALA A 186 19.94 5.67 12.26
CA ALA A 186 20.79 4.57 12.71
C ALA A 186 21.93 4.29 11.72
N LEU A 187 21.67 4.39 10.41
CA LEU A 187 22.67 4.23 9.37
C LEU A 187 23.70 5.36 9.35
N ILE A 188 23.29 6.62 9.57
CA ILE A 188 24.20 7.78 9.67
C ILE A 188 25.17 7.61 10.84
N PHE A 189 24.68 7.23 12.02
CA PHE A 189 25.55 6.99 13.18
C PHE A 189 26.52 5.84 12.95
N THR A 190 26.05 4.75 12.33
CA THR A 190 26.89 3.61 11.97
C THR A 190 28.00 4.03 10.99
N TYR A 191 27.68 4.86 10.00
CA TYR A 191 28.64 5.40 9.05
C TYR A 191 29.71 6.29 9.72
N ALA A 192 29.30 7.16 10.64
CA ALA A 192 30.22 8.03 11.36
C ALA A 192 31.20 7.24 12.23
N ILE A 193 30.71 6.22 12.94
CA ILE A 193 31.53 5.35 13.81
C ILE A 193 32.54 4.56 12.97
N LEU A 194 32.11 3.95 11.86
CA LEU A 194 32.99 3.18 10.99
C LEU A 194 34.05 4.06 10.34
N SER A 195 33.67 5.24 9.85
CA SER A 195 34.60 6.21 9.25
C SER A 195 35.66 6.66 10.25
N LEU A 196 35.26 6.96 11.49
CA LEU A 196 36.18 7.33 12.56
C LEU A 196 37.10 6.16 12.95
N GLY A 197 36.57 4.94 13.05
CA GLY A 197 37.34 3.73 13.34
C GLY A 197 38.43 3.47 12.28
N PHE A 198 38.08 3.60 11.00
CA PHE A 198 39.04 3.47 9.90
C PHE A 198 40.11 4.57 9.91
N TYR A 199 39.73 5.82 10.18
CA TYR A 199 40.68 6.92 10.30
C TYR A 199 41.68 6.70 11.44
N LEU A 200 41.21 6.25 12.61
CA LEU A 200 42.07 5.94 13.76
C LEU A 200 43.02 4.77 13.46
N LEU A 201 42.53 3.70 12.84
CA LEU A 201 43.35 2.57 12.41
C LEU A 201 44.44 3.00 11.41
N TYR A 202 44.10 3.85 10.45
CA TYR A 202 45.07 4.42 9.51
C TYR A 202 46.14 5.25 10.23
N LYS A 203 45.74 6.10 11.18
CA LYS A 203 46.69 6.91 11.97
C LYS A 203 47.63 6.03 12.79
N ILE A 204 47.12 4.99 13.46
CA ILE A 204 47.94 4.05 14.23
C ILE A 204 48.92 3.31 13.31
N TYR A 205 48.48 2.88 12.13
CA TYR A 205 49.34 2.23 11.15
C TYR A 205 50.48 3.15 10.67
N MET A 206 50.16 4.39 10.31
CA MET A 206 51.17 5.38 9.90
C MET A 206 52.18 5.67 11.02
N LEU A 207 51.69 5.83 12.25
CA LEU A 207 52.54 6.10 13.42
C LEU A 207 53.47 4.93 13.74
N ARG A 208 52.98 3.68 13.66
CA ARG A 208 53.83 2.48 13.78
C ARG A 208 54.88 2.41 12.67
N ARG A 209 54.52 2.76 11.44
CA ARG A 209 55.45 2.74 10.31
C ARG A 209 56.56 3.79 10.46
N GLU A 210 56.23 4.98 10.96
CA GLU A 210 57.21 6.03 11.26
C GLU A 210 58.17 5.59 12.38
N VAL A 211 57.65 5.04 13.48
CA VAL A 211 58.47 4.56 14.61
C VAL A 211 59.38 3.39 14.22
N LEU A 212 58.90 2.44 13.41
CA LEU A 212 59.69 1.30 12.92
C LEU A 212 60.63 1.64 11.75
N SER A 213 60.60 2.87 11.22
CA SER A 213 61.52 3.34 10.19
C SER A 213 62.70 4.16 10.74
N VAL A 214 62.78 4.28 12.07
CA VAL A 214 63.82 5.02 12.81
C VAL A 214 64.79 4.07 13.53
N GLU A 215 64.64 2.75 13.36
CA GLU A 215 65.70 1.75 13.62
C GLU A 215 66.43 1.40 12.31
#